data_AF-A0A1H9UZ35-F1
#
_entry.id   AF-A0A1H9UZ35-F1
#
_cell.length_a   1.000
_cell.length_b   1.000
_cell.length_c   1.000
_cell.angle_alpha   90.00
_cell.angle_beta   90.00
_cell.angle_gamma   90.00
#
_symmetry.space_group_name_H-M   'P 1'
#
loop_
_entity.id
_entity.type
_entity.pdbx_description
1 polymer ?
#
loop_
_entity_poly.entity_id
_entity_poly.type
_entity_poly.pdbx_seq_one_letter_code
_entity_poly.pdbx_strand_id
1 'polypeptide(L)'
;MRLSRRQLFTAAGITALTSTGFGTGPAAVAAPVRTWSGEIQVGEWEQYHLGLDGGAHQRALTALGIAHRDGVRADEPYLVVPVESVRRAALEFGDHAAADVLRARFGLDSPSMLGRGLKVVLGQDGLEKRYLDEPGLQLRYIGHRRRFAGYVMPMPASVRKALA
;
A
#
# COMPACT_ATOMS: atom_id res chain seq x y z
N MET A 1 -33.63 58.36 -21.43
CA MET A 1 -33.73 57.41 -22.56
C MET A 1 -34.52 56.19 -22.12
N ARG A 2 -35.64 55.92 -22.83
CA ARG A 2 -36.54 54.73 -22.95
C ARG A 2 -36.49 53.64 -21.84
N LEU A 3 -37.53 53.52 -21.00
CA LEU A 3 -38.69 52.56 -21.02
C LEU A 3 -38.28 51.08 -20.77
N SER A 4 -38.89 50.26 -19.90
CA SER A 4 -40.29 49.79 -19.93
C SER A 4 -40.54 48.84 -18.72
N ARG A 5 -41.50 49.11 -17.82
CA ARG A 5 -42.87 48.53 -17.70
C ARG A 5 -42.99 46.99 -17.68
N ARG A 6 -43.52 46.51 -16.54
CA ARG A 6 -44.55 45.45 -16.35
C ARG A 6 -44.14 44.04 -16.83
N GLN A 7 -44.27 42.98 -16.04
CA GLN A 7 -45.56 42.40 -15.66
C GLN A 7 -45.50 41.64 -14.33
N LEU A 8 -46.51 41.91 -13.52
CA LEU A 8 -47.02 41.07 -12.45
C LEU A 8 -47.70 39.85 -13.06
N PHE A 9 -47.46 38.66 -12.51
CA PHE A 9 -48.50 37.64 -12.37
C PHE A 9 -48.34 36.91 -11.04
N THR A 10 -49.26 37.22 -10.14
CA THR A 10 -49.63 36.44 -8.96
C THR A 10 -50.33 35.16 -9.42
N ALA A 11 -49.96 34.02 -8.86
CA ALA A 11 -50.88 32.89 -8.71
C ALA A 11 -50.51 32.10 -7.45
N ALA A 12 -51.45 32.10 -6.51
CA ALA A 12 -51.44 31.31 -5.30
C ALA A 12 -51.61 29.82 -5.63
N GLY A 13 -50.95 28.97 -4.86
CA GLY A 13 -51.15 27.53 -4.86
C GLY A 13 -50.75 26.96 -3.52
N ILE A 14 -51.65 27.06 -2.54
CA ILE A 14 -51.59 26.28 -1.31
C ILE A 14 -51.94 24.84 -1.67
N THR A 15 -51.04 23.90 -1.41
CA THR A 15 -51.41 22.50 -1.15
C THR A 15 -50.46 21.95 -0.10
N ALA A 16 -50.96 21.87 1.13
CA ALA A 16 -50.37 21.03 2.16
C ALA A 16 -50.77 19.58 1.86
N LEU A 17 -49.79 18.70 1.70
CA LEU A 17 -49.95 17.25 1.82
C LEU A 17 -48.96 16.77 2.87
N THR A 18 -49.51 16.47 4.04
CA THR A 18 -48.89 15.63 5.07
C THR A 18 -48.88 14.18 4.59
N SER A 19 -47.70 13.57 4.47
CA SER A 19 -47.56 12.12 4.62
C SER A 19 -46.09 11.71 4.78
N THR A 20 -45.81 11.18 5.98
CA THR A 20 -44.94 10.03 6.28
C THR A 20 -43.48 10.07 5.86
N GLY A 21 -42.62 10.02 6.88
CA GLY A 21 -41.17 10.04 6.77
C GLY A 21 -40.58 8.90 5.94
N PHE A 22 -39.50 9.25 5.26
CA PHE A 22 -38.32 8.42 5.16
C PHE A 22 -37.14 9.30 5.53
N GLY A 23 -36.47 8.97 6.62
CA GLY A 23 -35.24 9.64 7.01
C GLY A 23 -34.18 9.41 5.94
N THR A 24 -33.97 10.39 5.07
CA THR A 24 -32.75 10.49 4.29
C THR A 24 -31.67 11.01 5.22
N GLY A 25 -31.10 10.11 6.02
CA GLY A 25 -29.74 10.32 6.50
C GLY A 25 -28.84 10.56 5.29
N PRO A 26 -27.78 11.38 5.41
CA PRO A 26 -26.84 11.56 4.31
C PRO A 26 -26.36 10.18 3.88
N ALA A 27 -26.64 9.81 2.63
CA ALA A 27 -26.10 8.60 2.04
C ALA A 27 -24.60 8.70 2.20
N ALA A 28 -24.02 7.82 3.02
CA ALA A 28 -22.58 7.69 3.13
C ALA A 28 -22.09 7.35 1.72
N VAL A 29 -21.51 8.34 1.05
CA VAL A 29 -20.80 8.11 -0.20
C VAL A 29 -19.67 7.17 0.20
N ALA A 30 -19.81 5.89 -0.15
CA ALA A 30 -18.75 4.92 0.06
C ALA A 30 -17.49 5.53 -0.54
N ALA A 31 -16.45 5.68 0.28
CA ALA A 31 -15.16 6.15 -0.21
C ALA A 31 -14.80 5.30 -1.44
N PRO A 32 -14.33 5.91 -2.54
CA PRO A 32 -14.02 5.16 -3.75
C PRO A 32 -13.07 4.00 -3.38
N VAL A 33 -13.50 2.78 -3.70
CA VAL A 33 -12.68 1.58 -3.50
C VAL A 33 -11.39 1.78 -4.28
N ARG A 34 -10.25 1.74 -3.59
CA ARG A 34 -8.94 1.83 -4.24
C ARG A 34 -8.78 0.61 -5.16
N THR A 35 -8.70 0.83 -6.46
CA THR A 35 -8.54 -0.24 -7.45
C THR A 35 -7.07 -0.66 -7.53
N TRP A 36 -6.79 -1.91 -7.21
CA TRP A 36 -5.45 -2.52 -7.22
C TRP A 36 -5.20 -3.25 -8.54
N SER A 37 -5.04 -2.50 -9.63
CA SER A 37 -4.85 -3.06 -10.98
C SER A 37 -3.41 -2.94 -11.47
N GLY A 38 -3.04 -3.83 -12.39
CA GLY A 38 -1.75 -3.82 -13.08
C GLY A 38 -0.85 -4.98 -12.63
N GLU A 39 0.41 -4.88 -13.04
CA GLU A 39 1.43 -5.89 -12.82
C GLU A 39 2.66 -5.26 -12.15
N ILE A 40 3.42 -6.08 -11.43
CA ILE A 40 4.68 -5.72 -10.77
C ILE A 40 5.70 -6.79 -11.16
N GLN A 41 6.91 -6.36 -11.55
CA GLN A 41 8.02 -7.29 -11.72
C GLN A 41 8.53 -7.76 -10.36
N VAL A 42 8.84 -9.04 -10.23
CA VAL A 42 9.32 -9.61 -8.96
C VAL A 42 10.58 -8.88 -8.46
N GLY A 43 11.50 -8.49 -9.33
CA GLY A 43 12.68 -7.70 -8.96
C GLY A 43 12.34 -6.32 -8.36
N GLU A 44 11.27 -5.66 -8.83
CA GLU A 44 10.79 -4.39 -8.26
C GLU A 44 10.16 -4.58 -6.87
N TRP A 45 9.60 -5.75 -6.61
CA TRP A 45 9.14 -6.14 -5.28
C TRP A 45 10.33 -6.46 -4.37
N GLU A 46 11.25 -7.31 -4.82
CA GLU A 46 12.36 -7.83 -4.01
C GLU A 46 13.42 -6.81 -3.65
N GLN A 47 13.54 -5.68 -4.36
CA GLN A 47 14.45 -4.59 -3.98
C GLN A 47 14.19 -4.03 -2.57
N TYR A 48 12.97 -4.19 -2.05
CA TYR A 48 12.58 -3.78 -0.70
C TYR A 48 12.83 -4.87 0.36
N HIS A 49 13.29 -6.07 -0.02
CA HIS A 49 13.44 -7.19 0.90
C HIS A 49 14.68 -7.06 1.80
N LEU A 50 14.42 -7.06 3.11
CA LEU A 50 15.42 -6.95 4.18
C LEU A 50 15.62 -8.23 5.00
N GLY A 51 14.77 -9.25 4.80
CA GLY A 51 14.78 -10.49 5.59
C GLY A 51 14.41 -10.30 7.06
N LEU A 52 13.66 -9.25 7.42
CA LEU A 52 13.22 -8.96 8.79
C LEU A 52 11.75 -9.35 9.03
N ASP A 53 11.12 -10.04 8.09
CA ASP A 53 9.70 -10.41 8.07
C ASP A 53 9.44 -11.84 8.58
N GLY A 54 10.46 -12.49 9.17
CA GLY A 54 10.35 -13.85 9.69
C GLY A 54 10.07 -14.88 8.60
N GLY A 55 10.60 -14.67 7.39
CA GLY A 55 10.43 -15.58 6.26
C GLY A 55 9.10 -15.40 5.53
N ALA A 56 8.38 -14.30 5.77
CA ALA A 56 7.10 -14.04 5.11
C ALA A 56 7.25 -13.94 3.59
N HIS A 57 8.31 -13.29 3.12
CA HIS A 57 8.61 -13.20 1.70
C HIS A 57 8.73 -14.58 1.02
N GLN A 58 9.52 -15.49 1.59
CA GLN A 58 9.70 -16.84 1.03
C GLN A 58 8.39 -17.64 1.05
N ARG A 59 7.58 -17.50 2.11
CA ARG A 59 6.24 -18.11 2.15
C ARG A 59 5.33 -17.55 1.05
N ALA A 60 5.40 -16.24 0.77
CA ALA A 60 4.65 -15.63 -0.30
C ALA A 60 5.11 -16.10 -1.69
N LEU A 61 6.42 -16.16 -1.95
CA LEU A 61 6.97 -16.71 -3.19
C LEU A 61 6.50 -18.16 -3.39
N THR A 62 6.59 -18.99 -2.34
CA THR A 62 6.10 -20.37 -2.36
C THR A 62 4.61 -20.46 -2.69
N ALA A 63 3.78 -19.65 -2.04
CA ALA A 63 2.33 -19.65 -2.24
C ALA A 63 1.93 -19.18 -3.65
N LEU A 64 2.73 -18.34 -4.29
CA LEU A 64 2.55 -17.88 -5.66
C LEU A 64 3.19 -18.82 -6.70
N GLY A 65 3.87 -19.90 -6.27
CA GLY A 65 4.55 -20.82 -7.16
C GLY A 65 5.81 -20.23 -7.82
N ILE A 66 6.43 -19.21 -7.21
CA ILE A 66 7.64 -18.56 -7.71
C ILE A 66 8.86 -19.30 -7.16
N ALA A 67 9.69 -19.82 -8.06
CA ALA A 67 10.90 -20.55 -7.71
C ALA A 67 11.95 -19.61 -7.08
N HIS A 68 12.60 -20.07 -6.00
CA HIS A 68 13.63 -19.33 -5.26
C HIS A 68 14.66 -20.30 -4.69
N ARG A 69 15.54 -20.84 -5.54
CA ARG A 69 16.45 -21.95 -5.19
C ARG A 69 17.55 -21.55 -4.21
N ASP A 70 17.90 -20.27 -4.13
CA ASP A 70 18.84 -19.75 -3.13
C ASP A 70 18.20 -19.62 -1.73
N GLY A 71 16.89 -19.88 -1.61
CA GLY A 71 16.11 -19.82 -0.38
C GLY A 71 15.77 -18.40 0.08
N VAL A 72 16.10 -17.37 -0.70
CA VAL A 72 15.90 -15.97 -0.32
C VAL A 72 15.15 -15.19 -1.39
N ARG A 73 15.55 -15.29 -2.65
CA ARG A 73 15.05 -14.50 -3.78
C ARG A 73 14.57 -15.37 -4.92
N ALA A 74 13.65 -14.83 -5.71
CA ALA A 74 13.13 -15.44 -6.90
C ALA A 74 14.25 -15.67 -7.94
N ASP A 75 14.18 -16.83 -8.59
CA ASP A 75 15.12 -17.21 -9.65
C ASP A 75 14.92 -16.37 -10.92
N GLU A 76 13.67 -15.97 -11.20
CA GLU A 76 13.29 -15.12 -12.33
C GLU A 76 12.84 -13.72 -11.86
N PRO A 77 13.76 -12.75 -11.69
CA PRO A 77 13.41 -11.41 -11.20
C PRO A 77 12.55 -10.61 -12.21
N TYR A 78 12.57 -10.98 -13.49
CA TYR A 78 11.76 -10.32 -14.53
C TYR A 78 10.34 -10.89 -14.64
N LEU A 79 10.00 -11.92 -13.86
CA LEU A 79 8.64 -12.45 -13.80
C LEU A 79 7.69 -11.32 -13.39
N VAL A 80 6.60 -11.17 -14.13
CA VAL A 80 5.52 -10.22 -13.80
C VAL A 80 4.41 -10.95 -13.07
N VAL A 81 3.92 -10.33 -12.00
CA VAL A 81 2.78 -10.84 -11.23
C VAL A 81 1.71 -9.77 -11.08
N PRO A 82 0.42 -10.15 -11.00
CA PRO A 82 -0.65 -9.20 -10.73
C PRO A 82 -0.42 -8.45 -9.40
N VAL A 83 -0.75 -7.16 -9.39
CA VAL A 83 -0.72 -6.32 -8.16
C VAL A 83 -1.49 -6.98 -7.01
N GLU A 84 -2.63 -7.62 -7.30
CA GLU A 84 -3.43 -8.32 -6.29
C GLU A 84 -2.67 -9.47 -5.62
N SER A 85 -1.83 -10.20 -6.37
CA SER A 85 -0.98 -11.26 -5.80
C SER A 85 0.04 -10.68 -4.81
N VAL A 86 0.64 -9.53 -5.15
CA VAL A 86 1.56 -8.80 -4.25
C VAL A 86 0.81 -8.26 -3.03
N ARG A 87 -0.43 -7.79 -3.19
CA ARG A 87 -1.27 -7.33 -2.07
C ARG A 87 -1.60 -8.48 -1.12
N ARG A 88 -1.95 -9.65 -1.65
CA ARG A 88 -2.15 -10.87 -0.86
C ARG A 88 -0.86 -11.29 -0.15
N ALA A 89 0.30 -11.18 -0.81
CA ALA A 89 1.60 -11.43 -0.17
C ALA A 89 1.79 -10.59 1.11
N ALA A 90 1.49 -9.29 1.03
CA ALA A 90 1.58 -8.39 2.19
C ALA A 90 0.54 -8.72 3.28
N LEU A 91 -0.72 -8.93 2.91
CA LEU A 91 -1.83 -9.10 3.86
C LEU A 91 -1.87 -10.48 4.51
N GLU A 92 -1.74 -11.54 3.72
CA GLU A 92 -1.89 -12.93 4.17
C GLU A 92 -0.60 -13.45 4.84
N PHE A 93 0.56 -13.16 4.24
CA PHE A 93 1.84 -13.71 4.70
C PHE A 93 2.64 -12.74 5.57
N GLY A 94 2.34 -11.44 5.50
CA GLY A 94 3.07 -10.39 6.20
C GLY A 94 4.34 -9.95 5.48
N ASP A 95 4.42 -10.12 4.16
CA ASP A 95 5.60 -9.72 3.39
C ASP A 95 5.82 -8.20 3.45
N HIS A 96 6.97 -7.80 3.98
CA HIS A 96 7.37 -6.40 4.11
C HIS A 96 7.70 -5.74 2.77
N ALA A 97 8.39 -6.47 1.89
CA ALA A 97 8.79 -5.96 0.59
C ALA A 97 7.55 -5.73 -0.29
N ALA A 98 6.55 -6.62 -0.18
CA ALA A 98 5.27 -6.49 -0.88
C ALA A 98 4.52 -5.23 -0.41
N ALA A 99 4.51 -4.96 0.90
CA ALA A 99 3.91 -3.75 1.43
C ALA A 99 4.62 -2.48 0.91
N ASP A 100 5.95 -2.51 0.80
CA ASP A 100 6.71 -1.33 0.37
C ASP A 100 6.65 -1.07 -1.14
N VAL A 101 6.64 -2.10 -1.98
CA VAL A 101 6.48 -1.90 -3.43
C VAL A 101 5.09 -1.31 -3.73
N LEU A 102 4.05 -1.76 -3.04
CA LEU A 102 2.69 -1.21 -3.16
C LEU A 102 2.61 0.22 -2.62
N ARG A 103 3.26 0.50 -1.49
CA ARG A 103 3.38 1.85 -0.93
C ARG A 103 4.01 2.81 -1.93
N ALA A 104 5.12 2.42 -2.53
CA ALA A 104 5.82 3.22 -3.53
C ALA A 104 4.99 3.39 -4.82
N ARG A 105 4.42 2.31 -5.34
CA ARG A 105 3.66 2.29 -6.59
C ARG A 105 2.40 3.15 -6.53
N PHE A 106 1.69 3.13 -5.40
CA PHE A 106 0.38 3.76 -5.24
C PHE A 106 0.38 4.96 -4.28
N GLY A 107 1.55 5.44 -3.87
CA GLY A 107 1.70 6.59 -2.97
C GLY A 107 0.91 6.44 -1.67
N LEU A 108 1.03 5.28 -1.00
CA LEU A 108 0.30 5.02 0.25
C LEU A 108 0.88 5.83 1.40
N ASP A 109 0.01 6.47 2.17
CA ASP A 109 0.35 7.10 3.44
C ASP A 109 0.41 6.04 4.55
N SER A 110 1.49 5.25 4.52
CA SER A 110 1.78 4.24 5.53
C SER A 110 3.27 4.23 5.87
N PRO A 111 3.67 3.77 7.07
CA PRO A 111 5.08 3.59 7.39
C PRO A 111 5.80 2.67 6.38
N SER A 112 7.05 2.98 6.03
CA SER A 112 7.88 2.08 5.22
C SER A 112 8.44 0.93 6.07
N MET A 113 8.32 -0.30 5.59
CA MET A 113 8.93 -1.44 6.25
C MET A 113 10.45 -1.49 6.03
N LEU A 114 10.92 -1.10 4.85
CA LEU A 114 12.31 -0.87 4.50
C LEU A 114 12.91 0.17 5.45
N GLY A 115 12.28 1.35 5.56
CA GLY A 115 12.73 2.42 6.45
C GLY A 115 12.85 1.98 7.90
N ARG A 116 11.82 1.31 8.42
CA ARG A 116 11.83 0.77 9.79
C ARG A 116 12.92 -0.28 9.97
N GLY A 117 13.12 -1.16 8.99
CA GLY A 117 14.18 -2.17 9.03
C GLY A 117 15.58 -1.56 9.02
N LEU A 118 15.79 -0.52 8.20
CA LEU A 118 17.05 0.24 8.16
C LEU A 118 17.30 0.95 9.49
N LYS A 119 16.28 1.56 10.10
CA LYS A 119 16.38 2.15 11.44
C LYS A 119 16.79 1.11 12.48
N VAL A 120 16.19 -0.08 12.44
CA VAL A 120 16.52 -1.18 13.37
C VAL A 120 17.97 -1.61 13.22
N VAL A 121 18.43 -1.85 11.98
CA VAL A 121 19.74 -2.47 11.72
C VAL A 121 20.88 -1.45 11.73
N LEU A 122 20.65 -0.25 11.21
CA LEU A 122 21.66 0.80 11.05
C LEU A 122 21.51 1.96 12.04
N GLY A 123 20.42 2.01 12.81
CA GLY A 123 20.17 3.05 13.80
C GLY A 123 19.78 4.41 13.21
N GLN A 124 19.41 4.47 11.92
CA GLN A 124 19.16 5.71 11.19
C GLN A 124 17.85 5.65 10.39
N ASP A 125 17.06 6.71 10.48
CA ASP A 125 15.85 6.93 9.68
C ASP A 125 16.18 7.58 8.33
N GLY A 126 15.22 7.56 7.39
CA GLY A 126 15.32 8.31 6.13
C GLY A 126 16.33 7.77 5.13
N LEU A 127 16.72 6.49 5.27
CA LEU A 127 17.71 5.83 4.44
C LEU A 127 17.13 5.12 3.22
N GLU A 128 15.80 5.06 3.06
CA GLU A 128 15.12 4.22 2.08
C GLU A 128 15.57 4.48 0.66
N LYS A 129 15.51 5.75 0.21
CA LYS A 129 15.91 6.12 -1.14
C LYS A 129 17.39 5.80 -1.39
N ARG A 130 18.25 6.21 -0.45
CA ARG A 130 19.69 5.95 -0.52
C ARG A 130 20.00 4.47 -0.53
N TYR A 131 19.24 3.65 0.20
CA TYR A 131 19.44 2.22 0.24
C TYR A 131 19.16 1.57 -1.12
N LEU A 132 18.16 2.05 -1.84
CA LEU A 132 17.86 1.56 -3.20
C LEU A 132 18.92 2.02 -4.22
N ASP A 133 19.49 3.22 -4.03
CA ASP A 133 20.41 3.83 -5.00
C ASP A 133 21.90 3.55 -4.73
N GLU A 134 22.31 3.30 -3.48
CA GLU A 134 23.71 3.22 -3.05
C GLU A 134 24.12 1.78 -2.66
N PRO A 135 24.85 1.04 -3.53
CA PRO A 135 25.34 -0.30 -3.20
C PRO A 135 26.18 -0.36 -1.92
N GLY A 136 26.93 0.71 -1.61
CA GLY A 136 27.69 0.81 -0.36
C GLY A 136 26.82 0.74 0.89
N LEU A 137 25.61 1.31 0.85
CA LEU A 137 24.66 1.24 1.96
C LEU A 137 24.02 -0.14 2.07
N GLN A 138 23.75 -0.80 0.95
CA GLN A 138 23.28 -2.20 0.93
C GLN A 138 24.31 -3.16 1.52
N LEU A 139 25.58 -3.02 1.14
CA LEU A 139 26.68 -3.80 1.73
C LEU A 139 26.85 -3.53 3.22
N ARG A 140 26.76 -2.27 3.64
CA ARG A 140 26.78 -1.90 5.06
C ARG A 140 25.64 -2.56 5.83
N TYR A 141 24.43 -2.56 5.28
CA TYR A 141 23.29 -3.26 5.85
C TYR A 141 23.57 -4.76 6.01
N ILE A 142 24.04 -5.44 4.97
CA ILE A 142 24.37 -6.87 5.01
C ILE A 142 25.37 -7.16 6.14
N GLY A 143 26.42 -6.34 6.28
CA GLY A 143 27.41 -6.48 7.35
C GLY A 143 26.84 -6.35 8.77
N HIS A 144 25.80 -5.52 8.97
CA HIS A 144 25.16 -5.31 10.28
C HIS A 144 24.01 -6.30 10.54
N ARG A 145 23.34 -6.77 9.49
CA ARG A 145 22.15 -7.61 9.54
C ARG A 145 22.37 -8.90 10.34
N ARG A 146 23.58 -9.45 10.34
CA ARG A 146 23.92 -10.70 11.08
C ARG A 146 23.55 -10.65 12.56
N ARG A 147 23.69 -9.48 13.22
CA ARG A 147 23.35 -9.32 14.66
C ARG A 147 21.86 -9.44 14.94
N PHE A 148 21.04 -9.32 13.91
CA PHE A 148 19.58 -9.37 13.99
C PHE A 148 19.03 -10.67 13.42
N ALA A 149 19.83 -11.72 13.22
CA ALA A 149 19.44 -12.94 12.48
C ALA A 149 18.08 -13.51 12.92
N GLY A 150 17.83 -13.60 14.23
CA GLY A 150 16.56 -14.06 14.80
C GLY A 150 15.53 -12.97 15.11
N TYR A 151 15.80 -11.71 14.75
CA TYR A 151 14.87 -10.61 14.97
C TYR A 151 13.82 -10.56 13.86
N VAL A 152 12.55 -10.59 14.26
CA VAL A 152 11.39 -10.42 13.38
C VAL A 152 10.73 -9.09 13.70
N MET A 153 10.68 -8.21 12.71
CA MET A 153 10.03 -6.91 12.83
C MET A 153 8.53 -7.06 12.54
N PRO A 154 7.63 -6.62 13.44
CA PRO A 154 6.21 -6.70 13.17
C PRO A 154 5.76 -5.65 12.13
N MET A 155 4.86 -6.06 11.23
CA MET A 155 4.14 -5.15 10.32
C MET A 155 3.07 -4.37 11.12
N PRO A 156 3.11 -3.01 11.11
CA PRO A 156 2.13 -2.20 11.82
C PRO A 156 0.72 -2.36 11.27
N ALA A 157 -0.29 -2.21 12.12
CA ALA A 157 -1.69 -2.24 11.70
C ALA A 157 -2.03 -1.13 10.69
N SER A 158 -1.35 0.02 10.74
CA SER A 158 -1.52 1.10 9.75
C SER A 158 -1.09 0.70 8.35
N VAL A 159 -0.06 -0.13 8.20
CA VAL A 159 0.36 -0.68 6.89
C VAL A 159 -0.71 -1.62 6.35
N ARG A 160 -1.23 -2.53 7.19
CA ARG A 160 -2.32 -3.44 6.80
C ARG A 160 -3.58 -2.67 6.41
N LYS A 161 -3.94 -1.63 7.17
CA LYS A 161 -5.10 -0.77 6.90
C LYS A 161 -4.96 -0.02 5.57
N ALA A 162 -3.76 0.40 5.19
CA ALA A 162 -3.52 1.09 3.92
C ALA A 162 -3.65 0.16 2.69
N LEU A 163 -3.56 -1.15 2.90
CA LEU A 163 -3.61 -2.19 1.86
C LEU A 163 -4.97 -2.92 1.79
N ALA A 164 -5.81 -2.77 2.82
CA ALA A 164 -7.15 -3.35 2.90
C ALA A 164 -8.14 -2.56 2.04
#